data_AF-A0A0Q6E2R2-F1
#
_entry.id   AF-A0A0Q6E2R2-F1
#
_cell.length_a   1.000
_cell.length_b   1.000
_cell.length_c   1.000
_cell.angle_alpha   90.00
_cell.angle_beta   90.00
_cell.angle_gamma   90.00
#
_symmetry.space_group_name_H-M   'P 1'
#
loop_
_entity.id
_entity.type
_entity.pdbx_description
1 polymer ?
#
loop_
_entity_poly.entity_id
_entity_poly.type
_entity_poly.pdbx_seq_one_letter_code
_entity_poly.pdbx_strand_id
1 'polypeptide(L)'
;MRWEALGRPGLGRRSLAAALAATVLCAPLLAGPASAASQTPEQAAAAAESAWPGLVTDVFDDRPMQDGAGIVTLEAPKRASDPAVVPVKLTLDPARKIRKVTLVIDENPSPVAAVFTIGETSGLTEIETRVRVNAYTDIHAVAEAEDGTLYMVKQFVKAAGGCAAPAGKDAAAAAKSMGEMRLKRFGAEEGTNGARDVAQLMIRHPNNSGLQKDQVTLLYIPAHFISDLTVRRGEDLVFTMSGGISISEDPNFRFDYDPKGAMPFTAKAVDTEGKVFEKTFAAGDS
;
A
#
# COMPACT_ATOMS: atom_id res chain seq x y z
N MET A 1 -75.81 -30.59 -15.20
CA MET A 1 -75.82 -31.27 -13.89
C MET A 1 -75.92 -32.76 -14.15
N ARG A 2 -74.99 -33.55 -13.58
CA ARG A 2 -75.01 -35.02 -13.40
C ARG A 2 -75.00 -35.97 -14.63
N TRP A 3 -73.89 -36.71 -14.69
CA TRP A 3 -73.67 -38.16 -14.99
C TRP A 3 -74.12 -38.83 -16.29
N GLU A 4 -73.12 -39.24 -17.09
CA GLU A 4 -73.01 -40.49 -17.89
C GLU A 4 -71.48 -40.83 -17.97
N ALA A 5 -70.96 -41.98 -17.53
CA ALA A 5 -70.97 -43.37 -18.03
C ALA A 5 -69.87 -43.71 -19.07
N LEU A 6 -69.36 -44.96 -18.98
CA LEU A 6 -68.53 -45.76 -19.93
C LEU A 6 -67.00 -45.63 -19.81
N GLY A 7 -66.17 -46.69 -19.94
CA GLY A 7 -66.44 -48.11 -20.22
C GLY A 7 -65.13 -48.90 -20.50
N ARG A 8 -65.16 -50.18 -20.08
CA ARG A 8 -64.53 -51.41 -20.64
C ARG A 8 -62.99 -51.62 -20.78
N PRO A 9 -62.54 -52.91 -20.76
CA PRO A 9 -61.18 -53.33 -20.37
C PRO A 9 -60.33 -53.92 -21.52
N GLY A 10 -59.01 -54.01 -21.31
CA GLY A 10 -58.05 -54.65 -22.22
C GLY A 10 -57.29 -55.82 -21.58
N LEU A 11 -57.28 -56.95 -22.29
CA LEU A 11 -56.69 -58.25 -21.96
C LEU A 11 -55.16 -58.22 -21.78
N GLY A 12 -54.65 -59.11 -20.92
CA GLY A 12 -53.22 -59.34 -20.71
C GLY A 12 -52.78 -60.80 -20.89
N ARG A 13 -51.52 -60.92 -21.31
CA ARG A 13 -50.51 -61.99 -21.16
C ARG A 13 -50.49 -63.20 -22.11
N ARG A 14 -49.29 -63.36 -22.73
CA ARG A 14 -48.38 -64.54 -22.82
C ARG A 14 -47.70 -64.52 -24.21
N SER A 15 -46.46 -64.93 -24.49
CA SER A 15 -45.20 -65.26 -23.79
C SER A 15 -44.14 -65.46 -24.91
N LEU A 16 -42.85 -65.50 -24.53
CA LEU A 16 -41.70 -66.20 -25.18
C LEU A 16 -40.91 -65.57 -26.35
N ALA A 17 -39.64 -65.32 -26.03
CA ALA A 17 -38.42 -65.94 -26.60
C ALA A 17 -37.48 -65.14 -27.54
N ALA A 18 -36.20 -65.22 -27.16
CA ALA A 18 -34.97 -65.39 -27.96
C ALA A 18 -34.27 -64.17 -28.61
N ALA A 19 -33.18 -63.79 -27.94
CA ALA A 19 -31.88 -63.25 -28.36
C ALA A 19 -31.52 -63.16 -29.86
N LEU A 20 -30.85 -62.05 -30.25
CA LEU A 20 -29.60 -62.07 -31.05
C LEU A 20 -28.89 -60.70 -30.97
N ALA A 21 -27.56 -60.75 -30.94
CA ALA A 21 -26.63 -59.68 -30.59
C ALA A 21 -26.41 -58.63 -31.71
N ALA A 22 -26.18 -57.38 -31.30
CA ALA A 22 -25.49 -56.37 -32.10
C ALA A 22 -24.48 -55.63 -31.20
N THR A 23 -23.20 -55.87 -31.44
CA THR A 23 -22.06 -55.21 -30.82
C THR A 23 -21.97 -53.76 -31.32
N VAL A 24 -22.39 -52.80 -30.50
CA VAL A 24 -22.10 -51.38 -30.69
C VAL A 24 -20.72 -51.09 -30.11
N LEU A 25 -19.77 -50.78 -30.99
CA LEU A 25 -18.42 -50.33 -30.62
C LEU A 25 -18.54 -48.91 -30.04
N CYS A 26 -18.73 -48.79 -28.73
CA CYS A 26 -18.71 -47.52 -28.02
C CYS A 26 -17.25 -47.20 -27.68
N ALA A 27 -16.58 -46.38 -28.49
CA ALA A 27 -15.27 -45.85 -28.14
C ALA A 27 -15.44 -44.86 -26.97
N PRO A 28 -14.83 -45.10 -25.79
CA PRO A 28 -14.89 -44.12 -24.72
C PRO A 28 -13.99 -42.95 -25.11
N LEU A 29 -14.61 -41.79 -25.36
CA LEU A 29 -13.92 -40.50 -25.28
C LEU A 29 -13.43 -40.36 -23.83
N LEU A 30 -12.20 -40.83 -23.57
CA LEU A 30 -11.44 -40.50 -22.38
C LEU A 30 -11.06 -39.02 -22.47
N ALA A 31 -12.02 -38.14 -22.20
CA ALA A 31 -11.73 -36.78 -21.78
C ALA A 31 -11.05 -36.91 -20.40
N GLY A 32 -9.73 -37.09 -20.40
CA GLY A 32 -8.94 -36.98 -19.18
C GLY A 32 -9.21 -35.63 -18.52
N PRO A 33 -9.20 -35.54 -17.18
CA PRO A 33 -9.39 -34.26 -16.51
C PRO A 33 -8.30 -33.31 -17.02
N ALA A 34 -8.70 -32.24 -17.69
CA ALA A 34 -7.80 -31.14 -17.98
C ALA A 34 -7.31 -30.64 -16.62
N SER A 35 -6.04 -30.87 -16.29
CA SER A 35 -5.40 -30.22 -15.16
C SER A 35 -5.51 -28.71 -15.39
N ALA A 36 -6.43 -28.06 -14.69
CA ALA A 36 -6.40 -26.62 -14.54
C ALA A 36 -5.06 -26.31 -13.85
N ALA A 37 -4.09 -25.80 -14.60
CA ALA A 37 -2.82 -25.38 -14.04
C ALA A 37 -3.12 -24.26 -13.03
N SER A 38 -2.82 -24.49 -11.76
CA SER A 38 -2.93 -23.46 -10.73
C SER A 38 -2.03 -22.28 -11.10
N GLN A 39 -2.62 -21.10 -11.30
CA GLN A 39 -1.88 -19.88 -11.62
C GLN A 39 -0.94 -19.53 -10.46
N THR A 40 0.29 -19.10 -10.77
CA THR A 40 1.17 -18.54 -9.74
C THR A 40 0.65 -17.17 -9.27
N PRO A 41 1.03 -16.68 -8.08
CA PRO A 41 0.67 -15.33 -7.65
C PRO A 41 1.07 -14.24 -8.64
N GLU A 42 2.23 -14.38 -9.30
CA GLU A 42 2.65 -13.48 -10.37
C GLU A 42 1.71 -13.53 -11.59
N GLN A 43 1.27 -14.71 -12.01
CA GLN A 43 0.32 -14.86 -13.12
C GLN A 43 -1.06 -14.31 -12.77
N ALA A 44 -1.50 -14.50 -11.52
CA ALA A 44 -2.75 -13.96 -11.02
C ALA A 44 -2.72 -12.42 -11.00
N ALA A 45 -1.65 -11.81 -10.48
CA ALA A 45 -1.49 -10.35 -10.46
C ALA A 45 -1.39 -9.76 -11.88
N ALA A 46 -0.69 -10.42 -12.80
CA ALA A 46 -0.60 -9.97 -14.18
C ALA A 46 -1.91 -10.12 -14.98
N ALA A 47 -2.80 -11.03 -14.56
CA ALA A 47 -4.10 -11.25 -15.18
C ALA A 47 -5.22 -10.40 -14.55
N ALA A 48 -4.99 -9.85 -13.35
CA ALA A 48 -5.92 -8.95 -12.70
C ALA A 48 -6.02 -7.64 -13.48
N GLU A 49 -7.24 -7.11 -13.57
CA GLU A 49 -7.44 -5.75 -14.08
C GLU A 49 -6.84 -4.77 -13.06
N SER A 50 -6.03 -3.84 -13.54
CA SER A 50 -5.40 -2.85 -12.67
C SER A 50 -6.46 -1.96 -12.03
N ALA A 51 -6.39 -1.76 -10.70
CA ALA A 51 -7.22 -0.78 -10.01
C ALA A 51 -6.88 0.68 -10.38
N TRP A 52 -5.72 0.92 -11.00
CA TRP A 52 -5.18 2.26 -11.26
C TRP A 52 -6.13 3.21 -12.00
N PRO A 53 -6.84 2.82 -13.08
CA PRO A 53 -7.76 3.74 -13.76
C PRO A 53 -8.86 4.28 -12.84
N GLY A 54 -9.42 3.43 -11.97
CA GLY A 54 -10.41 3.86 -10.97
C GLY A 54 -9.78 4.78 -9.91
N LEU A 55 -8.56 4.48 -9.48
CA LEU A 55 -7.82 5.32 -8.53
C LEU A 55 -7.46 6.68 -9.11
N VAL A 56 -7.20 6.78 -10.42
CA VAL A 56 -6.99 8.06 -11.10
C VAL A 56 -8.24 8.93 -11.00
N THR A 57 -9.42 8.35 -11.20
CA THR A 57 -10.69 9.05 -11.01
C THR A 57 -10.89 9.44 -9.56
N ASP A 58 -10.80 8.49 -8.62
CA ASP A 58 -11.15 8.71 -7.21
C ASP A 58 -10.18 9.62 -6.44
N VAL A 59 -8.88 9.58 -6.77
CA VAL A 59 -7.83 10.29 -6.03
C VAL A 59 -7.39 11.57 -6.74
N PHE A 60 -7.49 11.62 -8.07
CA PHE A 60 -6.93 12.71 -8.87
C PHE A 60 -7.94 13.38 -9.80
N ASP A 61 -9.23 13.07 -9.70
CA ASP A 61 -10.33 13.68 -10.49
C ASP A 61 -10.06 13.63 -12.01
N ASP A 62 -9.53 12.50 -12.50
CA ASP A 62 -9.15 12.29 -13.92
C ASP A 62 -8.15 13.33 -14.48
N ARG A 63 -7.42 14.03 -13.61
CA ARG A 63 -6.41 15.00 -14.04
C ARG A 63 -5.35 14.33 -14.91
N PRO A 64 -4.99 14.93 -16.06
CA PRO A 64 -3.96 14.37 -16.93
C PRO A 64 -2.62 14.34 -16.21
N MET A 65 -1.91 13.21 -16.36
CA MET A 65 -0.58 13.00 -15.81
C MET A 65 0.43 12.83 -16.94
N GLN A 66 1.57 13.50 -16.83
CA GLN A 66 2.73 13.31 -17.70
C GLN A 66 3.62 12.19 -17.15
N ASP A 67 4.47 11.65 -18.03
CA ASP A 67 5.56 10.78 -17.60
C ASP A 67 6.49 11.54 -16.64
N GLY A 68 6.70 10.98 -15.45
CA GLY A 68 7.55 11.56 -14.41
C GLY A 68 9.02 11.17 -14.51
N ALA A 69 9.45 10.39 -15.51
CA ALA A 69 10.84 10.00 -15.67
C ALA A 69 11.79 11.21 -15.66
N GLY A 70 12.76 11.20 -14.73
CA GLY A 70 13.71 12.29 -14.52
C GLY A 70 13.18 13.47 -13.67
N ILE A 71 11.88 13.49 -13.36
CA ILE A 71 11.23 14.50 -12.50
C ILE A 71 10.97 13.96 -11.10
N VAL A 72 10.49 12.72 -11.03
CA VAL A 72 10.31 11.97 -9.79
C VAL A 72 10.83 10.55 -10.00
N THR A 73 11.63 10.07 -9.06
CA THR A 73 12.08 8.68 -9.02
C THR A 73 11.40 7.99 -7.85
N LEU A 74 10.88 6.79 -8.10
CA LEU A 74 10.32 5.91 -7.08
C LEU A 74 11.19 4.65 -6.99
N GLU A 75 11.88 4.51 -5.86
CA GLU A 75 12.68 3.33 -5.56
C GLU A 75 11.96 2.46 -4.51
N ALA A 76 11.71 1.20 -4.88
CA ALA A 76 11.20 0.17 -4.00
C ALA A 76 11.75 -1.21 -4.45
N PRO A 77 11.92 -2.17 -3.53
CA PRO A 77 12.46 -3.48 -3.89
C PRO A 77 11.51 -4.23 -4.83
N LYS A 78 12.04 -4.89 -5.87
CA LYS A 78 11.24 -5.73 -6.77
C LYS A 78 10.51 -6.87 -6.05
N ARG A 79 11.07 -7.34 -4.92
CA ARG A 79 10.47 -8.30 -4.00
C ARG A 79 10.83 -7.90 -2.59
N ALA A 80 9.83 -7.69 -1.73
CA ALA A 80 10.08 -7.38 -0.33
C ALA A 80 10.28 -8.67 0.46
N SER A 81 11.27 -8.69 1.35
CA SER A 81 11.45 -9.76 2.32
C SER A 81 10.39 -9.74 3.42
N ASP A 82 9.99 -8.54 3.83
CA ASP A 82 8.91 -8.31 4.79
C ASP A 82 7.89 -7.32 4.18
N PRO A 83 6.65 -7.77 3.91
CA PRO A 83 5.61 -6.93 3.32
C PRO A 83 5.07 -5.87 4.27
N ALA A 84 5.35 -5.96 5.59
CA ALA A 84 4.89 -4.98 6.58
C ALA A 84 5.77 -3.73 6.66
N VAL A 85 6.99 -3.77 6.12
CA VAL A 85 8.01 -2.71 6.22
C VAL A 85 8.78 -2.52 4.91
N VAL A 86 8.06 -2.42 3.78
CA VAL A 86 8.65 -2.22 2.46
C VAL A 86 9.24 -0.80 2.39
N PRO A 87 10.57 -0.63 2.19
CA PRO A 87 11.14 0.69 2.03
C PRO A 87 10.74 1.29 0.67
N VAL A 88 10.37 2.58 0.70
CA VAL A 88 10.04 3.38 -0.47
C VAL A 88 10.80 4.69 -0.38
N LYS A 89 11.60 4.99 -1.40
CA LYS A 89 12.33 6.24 -1.54
C LYS A 89 11.81 7.02 -2.75
N LEU A 90 11.57 8.30 -2.53
CA LEU A 90 11.15 9.29 -3.51
C LEU A 90 12.28 10.29 -3.69
N THR A 91 12.71 10.51 -4.92
CA THR A 91 13.66 11.58 -5.27
C THR A 91 13.00 12.53 -6.25
N LEU A 92 13.12 13.83 -6.01
CA LEU A 92 12.44 14.90 -6.72
C LEU A 92 13.45 15.77 -7.46
N ASP A 93 13.13 16.16 -8.69
CA ASP A 93 13.90 17.15 -9.43
C ASP A 93 13.69 18.56 -8.82
N PRO A 94 14.72 19.17 -8.22
CA PRO A 94 14.59 20.52 -7.66
C PRO A 94 14.23 21.58 -8.70
N ALA A 95 14.53 21.37 -9.99
CA ALA A 95 14.18 22.32 -11.06
C ALA A 95 12.68 22.35 -11.37
N ARG A 96 11.94 21.29 -11.03
CA ARG A 96 10.50 21.18 -11.28
C ARG A 96 9.60 21.75 -10.19
N LYS A 97 10.18 22.16 -9.05
CA LYS A 97 9.44 22.76 -7.92
C LYS A 97 8.20 21.95 -7.53
N ILE A 98 8.44 20.68 -7.19
CA ILE A 98 7.37 19.78 -6.73
C ILE A 98 6.87 20.25 -5.37
N ARG A 99 5.55 20.48 -5.26
CA ARG A 99 4.89 20.94 -4.03
C ARG A 99 4.20 19.82 -3.26
N LYS A 100 3.81 18.75 -3.94
CA LYS A 100 3.07 17.64 -3.34
C LYS A 100 3.43 16.32 -4.02
N VAL A 101 3.52 15.24 -3.26
CA VAL A 101 3.71 13.88 -3.79
C VAL A 101 2.70 12.95 -3.13
N THR A 102 1.91 12.26 -3.94
CA THR A 102 0.94 11.25 -3.49
C THR A 102 1.49 9.87 -3.79
N LEU A 103 1.65 9.05 -2.74
CA LEU A 103 2.05 7.66 -2.84
C LEU A 103 0.81 6.77 -2.80
N VAL A 104 0.59 6.01 -3.88
CA VAL A 104 -0.56 5.12 -4.04
C VAL A 104 -0.07 3.69 -4.21
N ILE A 105 -0.72 2.74 -3.55
CA ILE A 105 -0.43 1.31 -3.62
C ILE A 105 -1.72 0.62 -4.05
N ASP A 106 -1.82 0.25 -5.32
CA ASP A 106 -3.11 -0.02 -5.99
C ASP A 106 -3.95 -1.06 -5.25
N GLU A 107 -3.35 -2.19 -4.89
CA GLU A 107 -4.04 -3.33 -4.28
C GLU A 107 -4.01 -3.32 -2.73
N ASN A 108 -3.74 -2.16 -2.12
CA ASN A 108 -3.92 -1.99 -0.69
C ASN A 108 -5.38 -1.68 -0.33
N PRO A 109 -5.88 -2.15 0.83
CA PRO A 109 -7.22 -1.82 1.32
C PRO A 109 -7.47 -0.32 1.50
N SER A 110 -6.40 0.45 1.72
CA SER A 110 -6.36 1.91 1.59
C SER A 110 -5.28 2.26 0.57
N PRO A 111 -5.64 2.57 -0.69
CA PRO A 111 -4.66 2.75 -1.75
C PRO A 111 -3.73 3.95 -1.54
N VAL A 112 -4.26 5.10 -1.08
CA VAL A 112 -3.43 6.26 -0.75
C VAL A 112 -2.67 5.98 0.54
N ALA A 113 -1.36 5.74 0.40
CA ALA A 113 -0.50 5.42 1.53
C ALA A 113 -0.05 6.68 2.27
N ALA A 114 0.33 7.71 1.52
CA ALA A 114 0.72 9.01 2.05
C ALA A 114 0.60 10.12 0.99
N VAL A 115 0.29 11.33 1.46
CA VAL A 115 0.37 12.58 0.70
C VAL A 115 1.37 13.47 1.40
N PHE A 116 2.51 13.71 0.76
CA PHE A 116 3.53 14.64 1.25
C PHE A 116 3.31 16.02 0.64
N THR A 117 3.24 17.07 1.45
CA THR A 117 3.30 18.46 0.98
C THR A 117 4.67 19.03 1.33
N ILE A 118 5.41 19.51 0.34
CA ILE A 118 6.78 19.96 0.49
C ILE A 118 6.78 21.46 0.83
N GLY A 119 7.58 21.86 1.81
CA GLY A 119 7.75 23.27 2.13
C GLY A 119 8.54 24.00 1.04
N GLU A 120 8.07 25.18 0.65
CA GLU A 120 8.62 25.97 -0.46
C GLU A 120 10.11 26.29 -0.31
N THR A 121 10.56 26.54 0.92
CA THR A 121 11.95 26.90 1.25
C THR A 121 12.76 25.72 1.79
N SER A 122 12.16 24.53 1.93
CA SER A 122 12.79 23.36 2.56
C SER A 122 14.07 22.90 1.85
N GLY A 123 14.09 23.07 0.52
CA GLY A 123 15.08 22.45 -0.35
C GLY A 123 15.07 20.92 -0.25
N LEU A 124 13.96 20.30 0.14
CA LEU A 124 13.83 18.85 0.18
C LEU A 124 13.76 18.30 -1.24
N THR A 125 14.60 17.30 -1.52
CA THR A 125 14.64 16.56 -2.78
C THR A 125 14.54 15.05 -2.60
N GLU A 126 14.59 14.54 -1.37
CA GLU A 126 14.48 13.12 -1.07
C GLU A 126 13.60 12.88 0.16
N ILE A 127 12.66 11.93 0.05
CA ILE A 127 11.91 11.37 1.19
C ILE A 127 11.90 9.85 1.06
N GLU A 128 12.25 9.16 2.13
CA GLU A 128 12.19 7.73 2.29
C GLU A 128 11.33 7.38 3.50
N THR A 129 10.48 6.37 3.33
CA THR A 129 9.66 5.83 4.41
C THR A 129 9.44 4.32 4.23
N ARG A 130 8.67 3.71 5.14
CA ARG A 130 8.31 2.29 5.07
C ARG A 130 6.81 2.14 5.01
N VAL A 131 6.35 1.31 4.09
CA VAL A 131 4.93 1.04 3.85
C VAL A 131 4.60 -0.44 3.98
N ARG A 132 3.33 -0.71 4.28
CA ARG A 132 2.71 -2.03 4.21
C ARG A 132 2.19 -2.27 2.80
N VAL A 133 2.50 -3.41 2.22
CA VAL A 133 2.02 -3.84 0.90
C VAL A 133 1.22 -5.13 1.03
N ASN A 134 -0.03 -5.10 0.59
CA ASN A 134 -0.99 -6.17 0.85
C ASN A 134 -1.04 -7.24 -0.25
N ALA A 135 -0.71 -6.88 -1.48
CA ALA A 135 -0.68 -7.80 -2.62
C ALA A 135 0.42 -7.39 -3.61
N TYR A 136 0.73 -8.29 -4.55
CA TYR A 136 1.64 -7.97 -5.64
C TYR A 136 1.01 -6.86 -6.47
N THR A 137 1.62 -5.68 -6.49
CA THR A 137 0.99 -4.45 -6.95
C THR A 137 2.01 -3.48 -7.50
N ASP A 138 1.56 -2.59 -8.37
CA ASP A 138 2.27 -1.35 -8.62
C ASP A 138 2.15 -0.42 -7.41
N ILE A 139 3.25 0.25 -7.09
CA ILE A 139 3.28 1.45 -6.27
C ILE A 139 3.43 2.62 -7.23
N HIS A 140 2.53 3.58 -7.16
CA HIS A 140 2.54 4.81 -7.95
C HIS A 140 3.00 5.98 -7.09
N ALA A 141 3.88 6.83 -7.63
CA ALA A 141 4.20 8.13 -7.08
C ALA A 141 3.72 9.21 -8.06
N VAL A 142 2.78 10.04 -7.61
CA VAL A 142 2.25 11.16 -8.39
C VAL A 142 2.75 12.46 -7.78
N ALA A 143 3.68 13.11 -8.46
CA ALA A 143 4.25 14.39 -8.09
C ALA A 143 3.47 15.54 -8.75
N GLU A 144 3.00 16.48 -7.95
CA GLU A 144 2.34 17.70 -8.40
C GLU A 144 3.31 18.88 -8.28
N ALA A 145 3.60 19.52 -9.42
CA ALA A 145 4.42 20.72 -9.51
C ALA A 145 3.65 21.98 -9.07
N GLU A 146 4.37 23.07 -8.83
CA GLU A 146 3.80 24.37 -8.48
C GLU A 146 2.76 24.88 -9.51
N ASP A 147 3.00 24.61 -10.79
CA ASP A 147 2.11 24.95 -11.91
C ASP A 147 0.85 24.05 -12.02
N GLY A 148 0.72 23.06 -11.13
CA GLY A 148 -0.38 22.10 -11.10
C GLY A 148 -0.24 20.91 -12.04
N THR A 149 0.87 20.79 -12.77
CA THR A 149 1.15 19.62 -13.61
C THR A 149 1.38 18.38 -12.73
N LEU A 150 0.77 17.25 -13.12
CA LEU A 150 1.01 15.96 -12.48
C LEU A 150 2.02 15.15 -13.28
N TYR A 151 2.97 14.56 -12.58
CA TYR A 151 3.97 13.63 -13.09
C TYR A 151 3.84 12.31 -12.38
N MET A 152 3.81 11.20 -13.11
CA MET A 152 3.62 9.87 -12.52
C MET A 152 4.76 8.93 -12.89
N VAL A 153 5.25 8.20 -11.88
CA VAL A 153 6.10 7.02 -12.05
C VAL A 153 5.54 5.87 -11.23
N LYS A 154 5.93 4.64 -11.59
CA LYS A 154 5.51 3.44 -10.86
C LYS A 154 6.61 2.40 -10.73
N GLN A 155 6.47 1.55 -9.72
CA GLN A 155 7.34 0.41 -9.46
C GLN A 155 6.51 -0.79 -9.01
N PHE A 156 6.63 -1.91 -9.72
CA PHE A 156 5.97 -3.16 -9.34
C PHE A 156 6.73 -3.85 -8.20
N VAL A 157 6.01 -4.18 -7.12
CA VAL A 157 6.57 -4.80 -5.91
C VAL A 157 5.90 -6.14 -5.63
N LYS A 158 6.73 -7.18 -5.49
CA LYS A 158 6.29 -8.52 -5.05
C LYS A 158 6.32 -8.60 -3.52
N ALA A 159 5.21 -8.28 -2.89
CA ALA A 159 4.97 -8.36 -1.45
C ALA A 159 3.49 -8.67 -1.18
N ALA A 160 3.15 -9.40 -0.13
CA ALA A 160 1.74 -9.71 0.16
C ALA A 160 1.48 -9.88 1.66
N GLY A 161 0.30 -9.45 2.12
CA GLY A 161 -0.17 -9.62 3.50
C GLY A 161 0.39 -8.61 4.51
N GLY A 162 1.11 -7.57 4.09
CA GLY A 162 1.74 -6.59 4.99
C GLY A 162 0.76 -5.81 5.87
N CYS A 163 -0.47 -5.58 5.38
CA CYS A 163 -1.50 -4.89 6.15
C CYS A 163 -2.07 -5.76 7.28
N ALA A 164 -2.13 -7.08 7.12
CA ALA A 164 -2.61 -8.01 8.14
C ALA A 164 -1.48 -8.67 8.96
N ALA A 165 -0.22 -8.36 8.64
CA ALA A 165 0.94 -8.89 9.35
C ALA A 165 0.86 -8.58 10.86
N PRO A 166 1.10 -9.56 11.75
CA PRO A 166 0.94 -9.38 13.19
C PRO A 166 1.70 -8.16 13.73
N ALA A 167 1.07 -7.43 14.65
CA ALA A 167 1.73 -6.34 15.38
C ALA A 167 2.86 -6.89 16.27
N GLY A 168 3.75 -6.00 16.73
CA GLY A 168 4.84 -6.35 17.65
C GLY A 168 4.41 -7.19 18.87
N LYS A 169 5.32 -8.05 19.36
CA LYS A 169 5.03 -9.06 20.39
C LYS A 169 4.66 -8.49 21.78
N ASP A 170 4.92 -7.21 22.03
CA ASP A 170 4.68 -6.57 23.33
C ASP A 170 3.93 -5.23 23.19
N ALA A 171 2.61 -5.34 22.99
CA ALA A 171 1.73 -4.19 22.87
C ALA A 171 1.72 -3.31 24.14
N ALA A 172 1.95 -3.89 25.32
CA ALA A 172 1.95 -3.16 26.58
C ALA A 172 3.20 -2.28 26.73
N ALA A 173 4.37 -2.78 26.32
CA ALA A 173 5.58 -1.97 26.27
C ALA A 173 5.51 -0.91 25.16
N ALA A 174 5.01 -1.27 23.97
CA ALA A 174 4.83 -0.32 22.86
C ALA A 174 3.88 0.83 23.22
N ALA A 175 2.82 0.56 24.00
CA ALA A 175 1.90 1.59 24.47
C ALA A 175 2.57 2.59 25.44
N LYS A 176 3.57 2.17 26.21
CA LYS A 176 4.27 3.04 27.18
C LYS A 176 5.23 4.03 26.53
N SER A 177 5.82 3.63 25.41
CA SER A 177 6.75 4.48 24.63
C SER A 177 6.07 5.18 23.45
N MET A 178 4.75 5.03 23.30
CA MET A 178 3.98 5.69 22.24
C MET A 178 4.20 7.20 22.26
N GLY A 179 4.52 7.77 21.10
CA GLY A 179 4.82 9.19 20.95
C GLY A 179 6.27 9.57 21.19
N GLU A 180 7.12 8.66 21.69
CA GLU A 180 8.56 8.91 21.77
C GLU A 180 9.13 9.14 20.37
N MET A 181 9.77 10.29 20.17
CA MET A 181 10.41 10.64 18.91
C MET A 181 11.93 10.74 19.06
N ARG A 182 12.65 10.26 18.05
CA ARG A 182 14.10 10.43 17.89
C ARG A 182 14.40 10.96 16.50
N LEU A 183 15.31 11.93 16.43
CA LEU A 183 15.85 12.43 15.19
C LEU A 183 17.35 12.12 15.14
N LYS A 184 17.80 11.48 14.06
CA LYS A 184 19.22 11.33 13.74
C LYS A 184 19.56 12.27 12.58
N ARG A 185 20.78 12.81 12.59
CA ARG A 185 21.32 13.64 11.51
C ARG A 185 22.54 12.96 10.94
N PHE A 186 22.65 12.99 9.62
CA PHE A 186 23.76 12.46 8.85
C PHE A 186 24.30 13.61 8.01
N GLY A 187 25.62 13.70 7.89
CA GLY A 187 26.22 14.64 6.94
C GLY A 187 25.91 14.26 5.50
N ALA A 188 26.31 15.10 4.56
CA ALA A 188 26.09 14.84 3.14
C ALA A 188 26.51 13.42 2.72
N GLU A 189 25.55 12.68 2.14
CA GLU A 189 25.76 11.34 1.63
C GLU A 189 26.11 11.37 0.14
N GLU A 190 26.91 10.40 -0.33
CA GLU A 190 27.12 10.21 -1.76
C GLU A 190 25.80 9.81 -2.44
N GLY A 191 25.38 10.60 -3.44
CA GLY A 191 24.18 10.31 -4.25
C GLY A 191 22.97 11.21 -3.99
N THR A 192 23.02 12.13 -3.02
CA THR A 192 22.01 13.20 -2.89
C THR A 192 22.20 14.27 -3.98
N ASN A 193 21.12 14.95 -4.39
CA ASN A 193 21.17 16.05 -5.37
C ASN A 193 21.90 17.28 -4.77
N GLY A 194 23.24 17.28 -4.89
CA GLY A 194 24.14 18.25 -4.26
C GLY A 194 24.58 17.86 -2.85
N ALA A 195 25.44 18.67 -2.22
CA ALA A 195 25.85 18.50 -0.83
C ALA A 195 24.70 18.88 0.11
N ARG A 196 23.78 17.95 0.36
CA ARG A 196 22.62 18.11 1.26
C ARG A 196 22.79 17.23 2.48
N ASP A 197 22.41 17.72 3.65
CA ASP A 197 22.40 16.88 4.86
C ASP A 197 21.13 16.03 4.90
N VAL A 198 21.18 14.93 5.64
CA VAL A 198 20.07 13.99 5.77
C VAL A 198 19.63 13.90 7.23
N ALA A 199 18.32 13.89 7.46
CA ALA A 199 17.74 13.61 8.77
C ALA A 199 16.88 12.35 8.71
N GLN A 200 16.81 11.62 9.83
CA GLN A 200 15.92 10.49 10.01
C GLN A 200 15.10 10.67 11.28
N LEU A 201 13.80 10.88 11.11
CA LEU A 201 12.81 10.94 12.16
C LEU A 201 12.22 9.55 12.39
N MET A 202 12.27 9.10 13.64
CA MET A 202 11.66 7.86 14.11
C MET A 202 10.62 8.21 15.17
N ILE A 203 9.41 7.68 15.01
CA ILE A 203 8.29 7.90 15.93
C ILE A 203 7.82 6.54 16.43
N ARG A 204 7.76 6.36 17.74
CA ARG A 204 7.15 5.17 18.35
C ARG A 204 5.63 5.27 18.23
N HIS A 205 5.03 4.39 17.43
CA HIS A 205 3.58 4.34 17.26
C HIS A 205 3.17 2.98 16.69
N PRO A 206 2.09 2.34 17.20
CA PRO A 206 1.69 1.01 16.75
C PRO A 206 1.33 0.97 15.27
N ASN A 207 0.75 2.05 14.73
CA ASN A 207 0.35 2.14 13.32
C ASN A 207 -0.40 0.87 12.87
N ASN A 208 -1.42 0.52 13.65
CA ASN A 208 -2.31 -0.59 13.40
C ASN A 208 -3.19 -0.26 12.19
N SER A 209 -3.28 -1.19 11.25
CA SER A 209 -4.03 -1.03 10.01
C SER A 209 -5.53 -1.28 10.17
N GLY A 210 -5.94 -1.90 11.28
CA GLY A 210 -7.30 -2.43 11.45
C GLY A 210 -7.48 -3.87 10.96
N LEU A 211 -6.49 -4.43 10.26
CA LEU A 211 -6.59 -5.75 9.63
C LEU A 211 -5.80 -6.84 10.36
N GLN A 212 -4.95 -6.45 11.30
CA GLN A 212 -4.25 -7.38 12.18
C GLN A 212 -5.22 -8.07 13.13
N LYS A 213 -4.94 -9.33 13.47
CA LYS A 213 -5.61 -10.04 14.55
C LYS A 213 -4.72 -10.15 15.78
N ASP A 214 -5.28 -9.87 16.94
CA ASP A 214 -4.66 -10.17 18.22
C ASP A 214 -4.56 -11.70 18.37
N GLN A 215 -3.35 -12.20 18.64
CA GLN A 215 -3.06 -13.64 18.63
C GLN A 215 -3.64 -14.38 19.85
N VAL A 216 -4.15 -13.66 20.86
CA VAL A 216 -4.73 -14.22 22.08
C VAL A 216 -6.25 -14.20 21.99
N THR A 217 -6.83 -13.03 21.72
CA THR A 217 -8.28 -12.82 21.67
C THR A 217 -8.89 -13.23 20.33
N LEU A 218 -8.06 -13.33 19.27
CA LEU A 218 -8.46 -13.59 17.88
C LEU A 218 -9.36 -12.51 17.26
N LEU A 219 -9.54 -11.38 17.95
CA LEU A 219 -10.26 -10.21 17.46
C LEU A 219 -9.36 -9.35 16.58
N TYR A 220 -9.97 -8.56 15.70
CA TYR A 220 -9.26 -7.54 14.93
C TYR A 220 -8.79 -6.43 15.86
N ILE A 221 -7.53 -6.02 15.69
CA ILE A 221 -6.96 -4.87 16.36
C ILE A 221 -7.50 -3.63 15.63
N PRO A 222 -8.16 -2.68 16.32
CA PRO A 222 -8.66 -1.46 15.69
C PRO A 222 -7.55 -0.67 14.97
N ALA A 223 -7.93 0.03 13.89
CA ALA A 223 -7.01 0.93 13.21
C ALA A 223 -6.59 2.06 14.15
N HIS A 224 -5.28 2.23 14.32
CA HIS A 224 -4.70 3.26 15.17
C HIS A 224 -3.34 3.65 14.61
N PHE A 225 -3.29 4.75 13.87
CA PHE A 225 -2.11 5.18 13.13
C PHE A 225 -1.97 6.71 13.15
N ILE A 226 -0.76 7.18 12.84
CA ILE A 226 -0.47 8.60 12.63
C ILE A 226 -1.18 9.05 11.35
N SER A 227 -2.19 9.91 11.48
CA SER A 227 -2.91 10.51 10.34
C SER A 227 -2.15 11.68 9.75
N ASP A 228 -1.49 12.48 10.59
CA ASP A 228 -0.84 13.71 10.18
C ASP A 228 0.55 13.84 10.81
N LEU A 229 1.51 14.31 10.03
CA LEU A 229 2.85 14.68 10.50
C LEU A 229 3.22 16.02 9.89
N THR A 230 3.76 16.91 10.70
CA THR A 230 4.38 18.17 10.29
C THR A 230 5.81 18.20 10.78
N VAL A 231 6.75 18.42 9.86
CA VAL A 231 8.18 18.59 10.18
C VAL A 231 8.61 19.99 9.77
N ARG A 232 9.12 20.75 10.72
CA ARG A 232 9.65 22.11 10.54
C ARG A 232 11.12 22.15 10.92
N ARG A 233 11.86 23.08 10.32
CA ARG A 233 13.22 23.44 10.70
C ARG A 233 13.28 24.94 10.97
N GLY A 234 13.41 25.31 12.23
CA GLY A 234 13.07 26.67 12.68
C GLY A 234 11.62 27.01 12.31
N GLU A 235 11.43 28.11 11.57
CA GLU A 235 10.12 28.54 11.07
C GLU A 235 9.79 28.04 9.66
N ASP A 236 10.70 27.32 9.01
CA ASP A 236 10.46 26.80 7.68
C ASP A 236 9.78 25.44 7.75
N LEU A 237 8.74 25.24 6.93
CA LEU A 237 8.18 23.92 6.72
C LEU A 237 9.20 23.09 5.93
N VAL A 238 9.47 21.87 6.39
CA VAL A 238 10.22 20.89 5.62
C VAL A 238 9.23 20.10 4.76
N PHE A 239 8.32 19.39 5.42
CA PHE A 239 7.17 18.76 4.78
C PHE A 239 6.04 18.53 5.78
N THR A 240 4.83 18.33 5.26
CA THR A 240 3.75 17.63 5.96
C THR A 240 3.49 16.28 5.30
N MET A 241 2.93 15.35 6.05
CA MET A 241 2.37 14.10 5.55
C MET A 241 0.95 13.96 6.06
N SER A 242 0.01 13.67 5.17
CA SER A 242 -1.26 13.03 5.51
C SER A 242 -1.16 11.56 5.14
N GLY A 243 -1.35 10.66 6.09
CA GLY A 243 -1.06 9.23 5.98
C GLY A 243 -2.29 8.35 6.16
N GLY A 244 -2.18 7.12 5.68
CA GLY A 244 -3.19 6.08 5.90
C GLY A 244 -2.64 4.89 6.69
N ILE A 245 -3.46 3.83 6.75
CA ILE A 245 -3.13 2.53 7.37
C ILE A 245 -1.91 1.83 6.74
N SER A 246 -1.41 2.32 5.60
CA SER A 246 -0.28 1.75 4.88
C SER A 246 1.06 2.24 5.38
N ILE A 247 1.16 3.27 6.21
CA ILE A 247 2.45 3.59 6.87
C ILE A 247 2.73 2.52 7.93
N SER A 248 3.94 1.95 7.89
CA SER A 248 4.35 0.86 8.77
C SER A 248 4.34 1.22 10.26
N GLU A 249 4.34 0.19 11.11
CA GLU A 249 4.62 0.31 12.55
C GLU A 249 5.96 1.03 12.79
N ASP A 250 6.03 1.81 13.88
CA ASP A 250 7.13 2.72 14.19
C ASP A 250 7.52 3.59 12.97
N PRO A 251 6.66 4.55 12.58
CA PRO A 251 6.88 5.37 11.40
C PRO A 251 8.28 5.97 11.36
N ASN A 252 8.92 5.81 10.20
CA ASN A 252 10.28 6.25 9.94
C ASN A 252 10.28 7.10 8.68
N PHE A 253 10.84 8.29 8.78
CA PHE A 253 10.96 9.22 7.68
C PHE A 253 12.40 9.68 7.60
N ARG A 254 13.07 9.33 6.50
CA ARG A 254 14.40 9.80 6.17
C ARG A 254 14.29 10.80 5.04
N PHE A 255 14.89 11.97 5.17
CA PHE A 255 14.72 13.04 4.20
C PHE A 255 15.94 13.94 4.19
N ASP A 256 16.23 14.53 3.03
CA ASP A 256 17.30 15.51 2.90
C ASP A 256 16.79 16.94 3.18
N TYR A 257 17.72 17.85 3.41
CA TYR A 257 17.44 19.26 3.60
C TYR A 257 18.63 20.15 3.22
N ASP A 258 18.37 21.43 2.94
CA ASP A 258 19.44 22.41 2.72
C ASP A 258 20.21 22.66 4.03
N PRO A 259 21.54 22.41 4.11
CA PRO A 259 22.30 22.49 5.36
C PRO A 259 22.47 23.92 5.92
N LYS A 260 21.94 24.97 5.26
CA LYS A 260 22.08 26.36 5.72
C LYS A 260 21.57 26.57 7.14
N GLY A 261 22.46 26.94 8.06
CA GLY A 261 22.16 27.35 9.42
C GLY A 261 21.94 26.20 10.40
N ALA A 262 22.49 26.34 11.61
CA ALA A 262 22.19 25.42 12.71
C ALA A 262 20.80 25.75 13.27
N MET A 263 19.77 25.07 12.76
CA MET A 263 18.36 25.29 13.15
C MET A 263 17.79 24.03 13.80
N PRO A 264 16.95 24.16 14.85
CA PRO A 264 16.29 23.02 15.46
C PRO A 264 15.23 22.44 14.50
N PHE A 265 14.94 21.15 14.64
CA PHE A 265 13.78 20.54 14.00
C PHE A 265 12.63 20.45 14.99
N THR A 266 11.40 20.68 14.53
CA THR A 266 10.19 20.39 15.30
C THR A 266 9.35 19.40 14.51
N ALA A 267 9.03 18.26 15.13
CA ALA A 267 8.12 17.27 14.58
C ALA A 267 6.84 17.24 15.41
N LYS A 268 5.69 17.34 14.73
CA LYS A 268 4.36 17.24 15.34
C LYS A 268 3.56 16.17 14.59
N ALA A 269 3.18 15.12 15.29
CA ALA A 269 2.35 14.03 14.77
C ALA A 269 0.98 14.01 15.45
N VAL A 270 -0.06 13.67 14.70
CA VAL A 270 -1.43 13.47 15.19
C VAL A 270 -1.87 12.06 14.80
N ASP A 271 -2.46 11.32 15.73
CA ASP A 271 -3.03 9.99 15.45
C ASP A 271 -4.54 10.03 15.22
N THR A 272 -5.09 8.91 14.74
CA THR A 272 -6.53 8.74 14.49
C THR A 272 -7.41 8.82 15.75
N GLU A 273 -6.83 8.82 16.95
CA GLU A 273 -7.55 9.05 18.22
C GLU A 273 -7.49 10.52 18.67
N GLY A 274 -6.83 11.38 17.89
CA GLY A 274 -6.64 12.81 18.17
C GLY A 274 -5.51 13.11 19.14
N LYS A 275 -4.66 12.13 19.50
CA LYS A 275 -3.48 12.40 20.34
C LYS A 275 -2.45 13.15 19.52
N VAL A 276 -1.83 14.14 20.17
CA VAL A 276 -0.79 14.97 19.57
C VAL A 276 0.54 14.64 20.24
N PHE A 277 1.53 14.29 19.43
CA PHE A 277 2.90 14.05 19.84
C PHE A 277 3.77 15.12 19.21
N GLU A 278 4.48 15.90 20.02
CA GLU A 278 5.31 17.00 19.53
C GLU A 278 6.67 17.01 20.22
N LYS A 279 7.73 17.19 19.44
CA LYS A 279 9.09 17.28 19.95
C LYS A 279 9.94 18.21 19.11
N THR A 280 10.69 19.07 19.80
CA THR A 280 11.76 19.87 19.21
C THR A 280 13.12 19.22 19.50
N PHE A 281 13.95 19.12 18.48
CA PHE A 281 15.31 18.58 18.52
C PHE A 281 16.28 19.73 18.31
N ALA A 282 17.12 20.03 19.31
CA ALA A 282 18.06 21.12 19.22
C ALA A 282 19.04 20.91 18.07
N ALA A 283 19.62 21.99 17.54
CA ALA A 283 20.67 21.91 16.55
C ALA A 283 21.90 21.24 17.20
N GLY A 284 22.15 19.97 16.88
CA GLY A 284 23.28 19.19 17.42
C GLY A 284 22.90 17.90 18.16
N ASP A 285 21.64 17.70 18.53
CA ASP A 285 21.21 16.43 19.17
C ASP A 285 21.35 15.26 18.17
N SER A 286 22.10 14.22 18.53
CA SER A 286 22.34 12.99 17.74
C SER A 286 21.99 11.73 18.54
#